data_AF-A0A966MRS0-F1
#
_entry.id   AF-A0A966MRS0-F1
#
_cell.length_a   1.000
_cell.length_b   1.000
_cell.length_c   1.000
_cell.angle_alpha   90.00
_cell.angle_beta   90.00
_cell.angle_gamma   90.00
#
_symmetry.space_group_name_H-M   'P 1'
#
loop_
_entity.id
_entity.type
_entity.pdbx_description
1 polymer ?
#
loop_
_entity_poly.entity_id
_entity_poly.type
_entity_poly.pdbx_seq_one_letter_code
_entity_poly.pdbx_strand_id
1 'polypeptide(L)'
;MPPATWRPLSHLGVAALTLAAAGCLPVTPAQPPAPTSVREVDATRVTVALPPAPDDPEPPPAASDSAGVARLLRLSYVWHLASLHHPAVAVRGAPLDSAFIRAVTLVRRAGDAAELETAYTRFLAALGDPLSRVERDGEDAPTGDGPVVNTANA
;
A
#
# COMPACT_ATOMS: atom_id res chain seq x y z
N MET A 1 19.41 0.35 47.30
CA MET A 1 18.89 0.31 45.91
C MET A 1 17.95 -0.87 45.78
N PRO A 2 16.63 -0.67 45.79
CA PRO A 2 15.67 -1.75 45.56
C PRO A 2 15.51 -2.04 44.05
N PRO A 3 15.21 -3.29 43.65
CA PRO A 3 14.98 -3.64 42.25
C PRO A 3 13.62 -3.13 41.75
N ALA A 4 13.61 -2.59 40.53
CA ALA A 4 12.40 -2.16 39.83
C ALA A 4 11.52 -3.38 39.51
N THR A 5 10.39 -3.49 40.21
CA THR A 5 9.35 -4.48 39.98
C THR A 5 8.42 -4.00 38.87
N TRP A 6 8.50 -4.63 37.70
CA TRP A 6 7.52 -4.45 36.62
C TRP A 6 6.21 -5.17 37.00
N ARG A 7 5.10 -4.43 37.03
CA ARG A 7 3.74 -4.99 37.16
C ARG A 7 3.12 -5.15 35.76
N PRO A 8 2.57 -6.32 35.40
CA PRO A 8 1.75 -6.45 34.20
C PRO A 8 0.40 -5.75 34.41
N LEU A 9 -0.01 -4.94 33.43
CA LEU A 9 -1.32 -4.30 33.40
C LEU A 9 -2.37 -5.34 32.96
N SER A 10 -2.94 -6.04 33.94
CA SER A 10 -4.05 -6.96 33.75
C SER A 10 -5.37 -6.18 33.76
N HIS A 11 -5.94 -5.90 32.59
CA HIS A 11 -7.36 -5.55 32.46
C HIS A 11 -8.03 -6.42 31.38
N LEU A 12 -8.32 -7.67 31.78
CA LEU A 12 -9.36 -8.50 31.18
C LEU A 12 -10.71 -7.91 31.60
N GLY A 13 -11.34 -7.16 30.70
CA GLY A 13 -12.75 -6.80 30.83
C GLY A 13 -13.62 -7.94 30.29
N VAL A 14 -14.05 -8.85 31.17
CA VAL A 14 -15.12 -9.81 30.87
C VAL A 14 -16.44 -9.08 31.05
N ALA A 15 -17.11 -8.76 29.95
CA ALA A 15 -18.51 -8.35 29.97
C ALA A 15 -19.36 -9.50 29.45
N ALA A 16 -19.76 -10.39 30.36
CA ALA A 16 -20.92 -11.25 30.16
C ALA A 16 -22.14 -10.50 30.68
N LEU A 17 -23.15 -10.24 29.84
CA LEU A 17 -24.50 -10.07 30.35
C LEU A 17 -25.61 -10.29 29.29
N THR A 18 -26.44 -11.28 29.63
CA THR A 18 -27.90 -11.38 29.42
C THR A 18 -28.47 -11.45 28.01
N LEU A 19 -28.85 -12.69 27.64
CA LEU A 19 -29.94 -13.00 26.72
C LEU A 19 -31.25 -12.46 27.29
N ALA A 20 -31.89 -11.51 26.61
CA ALA A 20 -33.28 -11.14 26.84
C ALA A 20 -34.10 -11.52 25.60
N ALA A 21 -34.84 -12.62 25.73
CA ALA A 21 -35.91 -12.97 24.82
C ALA A 21 -37.20 -12.23 25.22
N ALA A 22 -38.10 -12.07 24.25
CA ALA A 22 -39.49 -11.63 24.34
C ALA A 22 -39.76 -10.12 24.17
N GLY A 23 -40.24 -9.79 22.97
CA GLY A 23 -40.86 -8.52 22.64
C GLY A 23 -41.24 -8.43 21.16
N CYS A 24 -42.11 -9.32 20.67
CA CYS A 24 -42.74 -9.15 19.36
C CYS A 24 -43.73 -7.98 19.44
N LEU A 25 -43.25 -6.76 19.19
CA LEU A 25 -44.12 -5.66 18.81
C LEU A 25 -44.27 -5.66 17.29
N PRO A 26 -45.49 -5.57 16.74
CA PRO A 26 -45.67 -5.38 15.31
C PRO A 26 -45.07 -4.02 14.93
N VAL A 27 -44.04 -4.05 14.10
CA VAL A 27 -43.51 -2.83 13.49
C VAL A 27 -44.63 -2.26 12.60
N THR A 28 -45.15 -1.09 12.97
CA THR A 28 -46.01 -0.34 12.06
C THR A 28 -45.09 0.16 10.95
N PRO A 29 -45.36 -0.14 9.66
CA PRO A 29 -44.53 0.38 8.59
C PRO A 29 -44.58 1.91 8.65
N ALA A 30 -43.42 2.53 8.87
CA ALA A 30 -43.27 3.96 8.76
C ALA A 30 -43.68 4.37 7.33
N GLN A 31 -44.63 5.30 7.23
CA GLN A 31 -45.04 5.86 5.95
C GLN A 31 -43.80 6.45 5.26
N PRO A 32 -43.48 6.06 4.01
CA PRO A 32 -42.33 6.60 3.30
C PRO A 32 -42.45 8.13 3.26
N PRO A 33 -41.35 8.88 3.47
CA PRO A 33 -41.36 10.32 3.24
C PRO A 33 -41.85 10.56 1.81
N ALA A 34 -42.76 11.52 1.65
CA ALA A 34 -43.29 11.92 0.35
C ALA A 34 -42.12 12.10 -0.63
N PRO A 35 -42.21 11.59 -1.87
CA PRO A 35 -41.11 11.69 -2.80
C PRO A 35 -40.82 13.18 -3.02
N THR A 36 -39.61 13.60 -2.63
CA THR A 36 -39.04 14.86 -3.07
C THR A 36 -39.17 14.87 -4.58
N SER A 37 -39.91 15.84 -5.14
CA SER A 37 -40.12 15.90 -6.59
C SER A 37 -38.76 15.98 -7.26
N VAL A 38 -38.30 14.85 -7.81
CA VAL A 38 -37.15 14.82 -8.69
C VAL A 38 -37.62 15.63 -9.90
N ARG A 39 -37.10 16.85 -10.03
CA ARG A 39 -37.24 17.57 -11.29
C ARG A 39 -36.46 16.73 -12.30
N GLU A 40 -37.20 15.94 -13.06
CA GLU A 40 -36.68 15.17 -14.18
C GLU A 40 -36.00 16.18 -15.11
N VAL A 41 -34.68 16.20 -15.07
CA VAL A 41 -33.90 16.85 -16.11
C VAL A 41 -34.04 15.91 -17.28
N ASP A 42 -34.94 16.25 -18.20
CA ASP A 42 -35.02 15.67 -19.54
C ASP A 42 -33.72 16.02 -20.28
N ALA A 43 -32.64 15.36 -19.87
CA ALA A 43 -31.42 15.32 -20.62
C ALA A 43 -31.70 14.36 -21.77
N THR A 44 -32.08 14.92 -22.93
CA THR A 44 -32.13 14.20 -24.19
C THR A 44 -30.89 13.32 -24.27
N ARG A 45 -31.05 12.01 -24.07
CA ARG A 45 -29.95 11.07 -24.08
C ARG A 45 -29.57 10.90 -25.54
N VAL A 46 -28.63 11.72 -26.01
CA VAL A 46 -28.02 11.55 -27.32
C VAL A 46 -27.27 10.22 -27.26
N THR A 47 -27.90 9.17 -27.75
CA THR A 47 -27.23 7.91 -28.07
C THR A 47 -26.29 8.18 -29.23
N VAL A 48 -25.04 8.55 -28.91
CA VAL A 48 -23.97 8.50 -29.89
C VAL A 48 -23.77 7.02 -30.20
N ALA A 49 -24.21 6.59 -31.39
CA ALA A 49 -23.86 5.27 -31.90
C ALA A 49 -22.34 5.23 -32.00
N LEU A 50 -21.70 4.45 -31.11
CA LEU A 50 -20.28 4.20 -31.20
C LEU A 50 -20.03 3.53 -32.55
N PRO A 51 -19.12 4.05 -33.41
CA PRO A 51 -18.78 3.39 -34.65
C PRO A 51 -18.33 1.95 -34.33
N PRO A 52 -18.60 0.97 -35.22
CA PRO A 52 -18.11 -0.39 -35.04
C PRO A 52 -16.60 -0.32 -34.78
N ALA A 53 -16.15 -1.02 -33.74
CA ALA A 53 -14.73 -1.09 -33.44
C ALA A 53 -14.00 -1.50 -34.72
N PRO A 54 -12.96 -0.76 -35.14
CA PRO A 54 -12.16 -1.18 -36.29
C PRO A 54 -11.69 -2.62 -36.07
N ASP A 55 -11.57 -3.39 -37.16
CA ASP A 55 -10.95 -4.73 -37.18
C ASP A 55 -9.43 -4.63 -36.92
N ASP A 56 -9.04 -3.85 -35.91
CA ASP A 56 -7.67 -3.77 -35.44
C ASP A 56 -7.41 -5.06 -34.64
N PRO A 57 -6.41 -5.86 -35.04
CA PRO A 57 -6.04 -7.05 -34.28
C PRO A 57 -5.73 -6.62 -32.85
N GLU A 58 -6.36 -7.30 -31.88
CA GLU A 58 -6.10 -7.08 -30.46
C GLU A 58 -4.58 -7.16 -30.25
N PRO A 59 -3.94 -6.11 -29.70
CA PRO A 59 -2.51 -6.11 -29.53
C PRO A 59 -2.11 -7.33 -28.69
N PRO A 60 -1.06 -8.08 -29.10
CA PRO A 60 -0.68 -9.31 -28.41
C PRO A 60 -0.44 -9.03 -26.91
N PRO A 61 -0.71 -10.00 -26.02
CA PRO A 61 -0.75 -9.84 -24.56
C PRO A 61 0.61 -9.55 -23.89
N ALA A 62 1.56 -8.95 -24.60
CA ALA A 62 2.85 -8.50 -24.12
C ALA A 62 2.80 -7.35 -23.08
N ALA A 63 1.64 -7.11 -22.45
CA ALA A 63 1.45 -6.05 -21.48
C ALA A 63 1.81 -6.47 -20.03
N SER A 64 2.01 -7.75 -19.73
CA SER A 64 2.37 -8.20 -18.39
C SER A 64 3.21 -9.48 -18.45
N ASP A 65 4.52 -9.32 -18.64
CA ASP A 65 5.47 -10.40 -18.46
C ASP A 65 5.58 -10.80 -16.97
N SER A 66 6.01 -12.03 -16.70
CA SER A 66 6.19 -12.52 -15.32
C SER A 66 7.20 -11.66 -14.54
N ALA A 67 8.19 -11.09 -15.23
CA ALA A 67 9.17 -10.19 -14.66
C ALA A 67 8.52 -8.88 -14.15
N GLY A 68 7.63 -8.26 -14.94
CA GLY A 68 6.88 -7.07 -14.56
C GLY A 68 5.95 -7.32 -13.39
N VAL A 69 5.27 -8.46 -13.36
CA VAL A 69 4.46 -8.86 -12.20
C VAL A 69 5.32 -9.01 -10.95
N ALA A 70 6.47 -9.67 -11.04
CA ALA A 70 7.39 -9.83 -9.91
C ALA A 70 7.88 -8.48 -9.37
N ARG A 71 8.20 -7.52 -10.26
CA ARG A 71 8.57 -6.15 -9.87
C ARG A 71 7.44 -5.44 -9.13
N LEU A 72 6.20 -5.57 -9.58
CA LEU A 72 5.02 -4.98 -8.92
C LEU A 72 4.73 -5.62 -7.56
N LEU A 73 4.88 -6.94 -7.44
CA LEU A 73 4.76 -7.63 -6.16
C LEU A 73 5.79 -7.11 -5.16
N ARG A 74 7.05 -6.95 -5.58
CA ARG A 74 8.09 -6.34 -4.74
C ARG A 74 7.72 -4.91 -4.33
N LEU A 75 7.18 -4.09 -5.25
CA LEU A 75 6.74 -2.74 -4.91
C LEU A 75 5.61 -2.74 -3.87
N SER A 76 4.60 -3.62 -4.04
CA SER A 76 3.50 -3.74 -3.07
C SER A 76 3.97 -4.16 -1.69
N TYR A 77 4.98 -5.03 -1.62
CA TYR A 77 5.57 -5.44 -0.36
C TYR A 77 6.29 -4.29 0.35
N VAL A 78 7.10 -3.51 -0.38
CA VAL A 78 7.79 -2.33 0.17
C VAL A 78 6.79 -1.27 0.61
N TRP A 79 5.75 -1.00 -0.19
CA TRP A 79 4.67 -0.09 0.20
C TRP A 79 4.01 -0.56 1.50
N HIS A 80 3.64 -1.83 1.60
CA HIS A 80 2.98 -2.35 2.80
C HIS A 80 3.85 -2.23 4.05
N LEU A 81 5.14 -2.60 3.95
CA LEU A 81 6.09 -2.45 5.06
C LEU A 81 6.22 -0.99 5.50
N ALA A 82 6.39 -0.07 4.56
CA ALA A 82 6.53 1.34 4.87
C ALA A 82 5.24 1.92 5.47
N SER A 83 4.07 1.52 4.96
CA SER A 83 2.77 1.95 5.49
C SER A 83 2.55 1.52 6.95
N LEU A 84 3.03 0.33 7.32
CA LEU A 84 2.83 -0.21 8.67
C LEU A 84 3.90 0.22 9.67
N HIS A 85 5.14 0.38 9.22
CA HIS A 85 6.29 0.46 10.14
C HIS A 85 7.11 1.74 10.01
N HIS A 86 6.92 2.52 8.94
CA HIS A 86 7.74 3.70 8.75
C HIS A 86 7.22 4.89 9.57
N PRO A 87 8.03 5.51 10.44
CA PRO A 87 7.58 6.60 11.31
C PRO A 87 7.12 7.84 10.52
N ALA A 88 7.65 8.05 9.31
CA ALA A 88 7.16 9.12 8.43
C ALA A 88 5.68 8.96 8.05
N VAL A 89 5.20 7.73 7.90
CA VAL A 89 3.80 7.46 7.57
C VAL A 89 2.96 7.57 8.84
N ALA A 90 3.36 6.85 9.89
CA ALA A 90 2.58 6.76 11.13
C ALA A 90 2.46 8.10 11.89
N VAL A 91 3.51 8.91 11.90
CA VAL A 91 3.58 10.13 12.72
C VAL A 91 3.45 11.41 11.89
N ARG A 92 4.01 11.43 10.67
CA ARG A 92 4.06 12.65 9.84
C ARG A 92 3.05 12.66 8.70
N GLY A 93 2.34 11.56 8.45
CA GLY A 93 1.36 11.48 7.37
C GLY A 93 1.97 11.61 5.98
N ALA A 94 3.16 11.02 5.77
CA ALA A 94 3.80 11.00 4.45
C ALA A 94 2.82 10.48 3.36
N PRO A 95 2.75 11.11 2.16
CA PRO A 95 1.77 10.80 1.13
C PRO A 95 2.14 9.53 0.32
N LEU A 96 2.36 8.43 1.02
CA LEU A 96 2.93 7.20 0.49
C LEU A 96 2.01 6.52 -0.54
N ASP A 97 0.69 6.54 -0.33
CA ASP A 97 -0.28 5.93 -1.26
C ASP A 97 -0.26 6.60 -2.63
N SER A 98 -0.23 7.94 -2.64
CA SER A 98 -0.12 8.71 -3.88
C SER A 98 1.22 8.44 -4.58
N ALA A 99 2.29 8.24 -3.82
CA ALA A 99 3.59 7.87 -4.38
C ALA A 99 3.57 6.45 -4.97
N PHE A 100 2.91 5.49 -4.32
CA PHE A 100 2.74 4.14 -4.82
C PHE A 100 2.02 4.10 -6.17
N ILE A 101 0.88 4.80 -6.30
CA ILE A 101 0.13 4.87 -7.56
C ILE A 101 1.00 5.41 -8.71
N ARG A 102 1.82 6.44 -8.45
CA ARG A 102 2.77 6.95 -9.46
C ARG A 102 3.90 5.97 -9.77
N ALA A 103 4.37 5.23 -8.78
CA ALA A 103 5.47 4.29 -8.93
C ALA A 103 5.08 3.03 -9.72
N VAL A 104 3.83 2.58 -9.65
CA VAL A 104 3.33 1.39 -10.37
C VAL A 104 3.67 1.44 -11.86
N THR A 105 3.40 2.57 -12.53
CA THR A 105 3.70 2.72 -13.96
C THR A 105 5.20 2.69 -14.24
N LEU A 106 6.02 3.28 -13.38
CA LEU A 106 7.48 3.33 -13.53
C LEU A 106 8.12 1.96 -13.30
N VAL A 107 7.67 1.22 -12.29
CA VAL A 107 8.16 -0.12 -11.96
C VAL A 107 7.75 -1.14 -13.01
N ARG A 108 6.53 -1.02 -13.56
CA ARG A 108 6.05 -1.90 -14.62
C ARG A 108 6.89 -1.76 -15.90
N ARG A 109 7.20 -0.52 -16.30
CA ARG A 109 7.96 -0.23 -17.53
C ARG A 109 9.46 -0.41 -17.41
N ALA A 110 10.01 -0.50 -16.20
CA ALA A 110 11.45 -0.60 -15.98
C ALA A 110 12.02 -1.84 -16.69
N GLY A 111 12.90 -1.60 -17.66
CA GLY A 111 13.58 -2.62 -18.45
C GLY A 111 14.91 -3.08 -17.84
N ASP A 112 15.49 -2.29 -16.94
CA ASP A 112 16.76 -2.59 -16.29
C ASP A 112 16.80 -2.18 -14.80
N ALA A 113 17.92 -2.50 -14.14
CA ALA A 113 18.12 -2.25 -12.71
C ALA A 113 18.26 -0.75 -12.36
N ALA A 114 18.76 0.08 -13.28
CA ALA A 114 18.92 1.52 -13.05
C ALA A 114 17.58 2.25 -13.12
N GLU A 115 16.73 1.87 -14.06
CA GLU A 115 15.35 2.36 -14.17
C GLU A 115 14.52 1.92 -12.96
N LEU A 116 14.72 0.68 -12.50
CA LEU A 116 14.03 0.18 -11.31
C LEU A 116 14.45 0.94 -10.06
N GLU A 117 15.75 1.15 -9.84
CA GLU A 117 16.23 1.97 -8.72
C GLU A 117 15.66 3.38 -8.78
N THR A 118 15.70 4.02 -9.95
CA THR A 118 15.13 5.37 -10.12
C THR A 118 13.66 5.41 -9.72
N ALA A 119 12.88 4.37 -10.06
CA ALA A 119 11.49 4.27 -9.67
C ALA A 119 11.32 4.13 -8.14
N TYR A 120 12.12 3.28 -7.48
CA TYR A 120 12.08 3.09 -6.03
C TYR A 120 12.57 4.34 -5.27
N THR A 121 13.64 4.99 -5.72
CA THR A 121 14.14 6.23 -5.12
C THR A 121 13.08 7.33 -5.17
N ARG A 122 12.38 7.48 -6.30
CA ARG A 122 11.25 8.43 -6.41
C ARG A 122 10.08 8.09 -5.51
N PHE A 123 9.81 6.80 -5.31
CA PHE A 123 8.80 6.33 -4.38
C PHE A 123 9.18 6.65 -2.92
N LEU A 124 10.40 6.27 -2.50
CA LEU A 124 10.90 6.47 -1.15
C LEU A 124 11.12 7.95 -0.79
N ALA A 125 11.38 8.81 -1.78
CA ALA A 125 11.46 10.26 -1.57
C ALA A 125 10.18 10.85 -0.94
N ALA A 126 9.01 10.21 -1.12
CA ALA A 126 7.77 10.63 -0.48
C ALA A 126 7.79 10.53 1.05
N LEU A 127 8.69 9.71 1.63
CA LEU A 127 8.88 9.57 3.07
C LEU A 127 9.62 10.79 3.67
N GLY A 128 10.33 11.56 2.84
CA GLY A 128 11.17 12.68 3.26
C GLY A 128 12.23 12.28 4.28
N ASP A 129 12.70 11.03 4.21
CA ASP A 129 13.67 10.45 5.14
C ASP A 129 14.97 10.12 4.40
N PRO A 130 16.11 10.76 4.74
CA PRO A 130 17.38 10.53 4.04
C PRO A 130 17.95 9.13 4.29
N LEU A 131 17.50 8.42 5.33
CA LEU A 131 17.94 7.06 5.62
C LEU A 131 17.20 6.01 4.77
N SER A 132 16.04 6.37 4.23
CA SER A 132 15.26 5.51 3.35
C SER A 132 15.80 5.56 1.92
N ARG A 133 16.73 4.66 1.61
CA ARG A 133 17.39 4.56 0.30
C ARG A 133 17.33 3.15 -0.28
N VAL A 134 17.58 3.05 -1.59
CA VAL A 134 17.72 1.80 -2.30
C VAL A 134 19.17 1.38 -2.23
N GLU A 135 19.44 0.14 -1.81
CA GLU A 135 20.78 -0.44 -1.81
C GLU A 135 20.98 -1.36 -3.00
N ARG A 136 22.18 -1.33 -3.58
CA ARG A 136 22.65 -2.33 -4.54
C ARG A 136 23.61 -3.29 -3.86
N ASP A 137 23.46 -4.58 -4.13
CA ASP A 137 24.46 -5.57 -3.76
C ASP A 137 25.77 -5.24 -4.51
N GLY A 138 26.77 -4.70 -3.80
CA GLY A 138 28.10 -4.43 -4.33
C GLY A 138 28.68 -3.02 -4.10
N GLU A 139 27.89 -2.05 -3.62
CA GLU A 139 28.38 -0.68 -3.42
C GLU A 139 28.90 -0.42 -1.99
N ASP A 140 28.45 -1.19 -0.99
CA ASP A 140 28.70 -0.96 0.45
C ASP A 140 29.38 -2.14 1.17
N ALA A 141 30.29 -2.87 0.49
CA ALA A 141 31.29 -3.61 1.25
C ALA A 141 32.32 -2.59 1.77
N PRO A 142 32.46 -2.36 3.09
CA PRO A 142 33.62 -1.65 3.57
C PRO A 142 34.83 -2.46 3.08
N THR A 143 35.68 -1.85 2.26
CA THR A 143 37.03 -2.36 2.00
C THR A 143 37.70 -2.42 3.37
N GLY A 144 37.60 -3.57 4.02
CA GLY A 144 38.26 -3.89 5.26
C GLY A 144 39.74 -4.04 4.99
N ASP A 145 40.42 -2.95 4.65
CA ASP A 145 41.86 -2.78 4.85
C ASP A 145 42.11 -2.53 6.35
N GLY A 146 41.67 -3.49 7.16
CA GLY A 146 42.22 -3.70 8.49
C GLY A 146 43.33 -4.75 8.35
N PRO A 147 44.48 -4.60 9.02
CA PRO A 147 45.55 -5.57 8.90
C PRO A 147 45.03 -6.94 9.34
N VAL A 148 45.07 -7.92 8.43
CA VAL A 148 44.84 -9.32 8.75
C VAL A 148 46.02 -9.77 9.61
N VAL A 149 45.91 -9.58 10.93
CA VAL A 149 46.80 -10.25 11.88
C VAL A 149 46.38 -11.72 11.88
N ASN A 150 46.99 -12.48 10.98
CA ASN A 150 46.88 -13.92 10.97
C ASN A 150 47.70 -14.44 12.15
N THR A 151 47.05 -14.60 13.31
CA THR A 151 47.67 -15.24 14.49
C THR A 151 47.73 -16.74 14.24
N ALA A 152 48.66 -17.16 13.39
CA ALA A 152 49.15 -18.52 13.34
C ALA A 152 50.34 -18.64 14.31
N ASN A 153 50.17 -19.47 15.34
CA ASN A 153 51.16 -20.03 16.26
C ASN A 153 51.80 -19.14 17.34
N ALA A 154 51.44 -19.41 18.59
CA ALA A 154 52.37 -19.72 19.68
C ALA A 154 51.65 -20.60 20.73
#